data_AF-A0AB36I3Z6-F1
#
_entry.id   AF-A0AB36I3Z6-F1
#
_cell.length_a   1.000
_cell.length_b   1.000
_cell.length_c   1.000
_cell.angle_alpha   90.00
_cell.angle_beta   90.00
_cell.angle_gamma   90.00
#
_symmetry.space_group_name_H-M   'P 1'
#
loop_
_entity.id
_entity.type
_entity.pdbx_description
1 polymer ?
#
loop_
_entity_poly.entity_id
_entity_poly.type
_entity_poly.pdbx_seq_one_letter_code
_entity_poly.pdbx_strand_id
1 'polypeptide(L)'
;MKRIKRDELDTEEYPFSHHVPMDLRGGVRTYVDVDQLPLSDTQKRLVLRIQGPDAKKEAYMIRRHKDRAGRVLVTIKDIKGLEECAVDLLSGKVYDKTRRHEIRPRYHLTKGKPDYLMIGPMGLHRIVALAWLRVSGQLDLYRKAIASPRAYPCHHIKPWTKLDQRGNNIFNVEILPRTIHQRYESIATQLAAKYKRGELVIDDETNLKMVAE
;
A
#
# COMPACT_ATOMS: atom_id res chain seq x y z
N MET A 1 23.20 -6.66 -20.15
CA MET A 1 22.55 -6.46 -18.83
C MET A 1 22.51 -4.96 -18.53
N LYS A 2 21.33 -4.34 -18.39
CA LYS A 2 21.24 -2.91 -18.03
C LYS A 2 21.46 -2.74 -16.52
N ARG A 3 22.53 -2.03 -16.15
CA ARG A 3 22.82 -1.58 -14.78
C ARG A 3 21.65 -0.74 -14.27
N ILE A 4 21.10 -1.12 -13.13
CA ILE A 4 20.16 -0.29 -12.36
C ILE A 4 20.97 0.90 -11.84
N LYS A 5 20.52 2.12 -12.10
CA LYS A 5 21.14 3.34 -11.55
C LYS A 5 20.90 3.36 -10.03
N ARG A 6 21.94 3.74 -9.27
CA ARG A 6 21.92 3.78 -7.79
C ARG A 6 20.78 4.64 -7.22
N ASP A 7 20.22 5.54 -8.02
CA ASP A 7 19.23 6.54 -7.63
C ASP A 7 17.80 5.97 -7.40
N GLU A 8 17.58 4.66 -7.58
CA GLU A 8 16.27 3.98 -7.37
C GLU A 8 16.16 3.24 -6.01
N LEU A 9 17.20 3.27 -5.18
CA LEU A 9 17.24 2.59 -3.87
C LEU A 9 17.84 3.48 -2.78
N ASP A 10 17.32 4.71 -2.62
CA ASP A 10 17.56 5.47 -1.38
C ASP A 10 16.92 4.73 -0.21
N THR A 11 17.76 3.96 0.47
CA THR A 11 17.49 3.19 1.70
C THR A 11 18.38 3.68 2.83
N GLU A 12 19.00 4.85 2.67
CA GLU A 12 19.86 5.43 3.70
C GLU A 12 19.02 5.83 4.92
N GLU A 13 19.18 5.01 5.97
CA GLU A 13 18.77 5.20 7.36
C GLU A 13 17.25 5.28 7.63
N TYR A 14 16.61 4.10 7.70
CA TYR A 14 15.29 3.95 8.31
C TYR A 14 15.42 3.48 9.77
N PRO A 15 15.11 4.31 10.77
CA PRO A 15 15.28 3.97 12.19
C PRO A 15 14.12 3.15 12.81
N PHE A 16 13.13 2.67 12.03
CA PHE A 16 11.98 1.95 12.58
C PHE A 16 11.65 0.65 11.83
N SER A 17 11.63 -0.44 12.61
CA SER A 17 11.17 -1.83 12.37
C SER A 17 11.83 -2.64 11.24
N HIS A 18 12.66 -3.60 11.65
CA HIS A 18 13.09 -4.77 10.86
C HIS A 18 11.94 -5.72 10.52
N HIS A 19 10.77 -5.52 11.12
CA HIS A 19 9.57 -6.33 10.90
C HIS A 19 8.63 -5.69 9.89
N VAL A 20 8.29 -6.43 8.83
CA VAL A 20 7.37 -5.97 7.79
C VAL A 20 6.21 -6.93 7.58
N PRO A 21 5.01 -6.43 7.25
CA PRO A 21 3.89 -7.31 6.91
C PRO A 21 4.20 -8.11 5.64
N MET A 22 3.88 -9.39 5.68
CA MET A 22 4.02 -10.27 4.53
C MET A 22 2.85 -11.23 4.41
N ASP A 23 2.39 -11.41 3.17
CA ASP A 23 1.40 -12.43 2.79
C ASP A 23 2.14 -13.57 2.10
N LEU A 24 2.36 -14.64 2.86
CA LEU A 24 2.92 -15.89 2.35
C LEU A 24 1.78 -16.66 1.73
N ARG A 25 1.64 -16.49 0.42
CA ARG A 25 0.63 -17.13 -0.45
C ARG A 25 0.20 -18.50 0.10
N GLY A 26 -1.02 -18.56 0.64
CA GLY A 26 -1.49 -19.70 1.45
C GLY A 26 -2.34 -19.29 2.66
N GLY A 27 -2.47 -17.99 2.93
CA GLY A 27 -3.31 -17.46 4.02
C GLY A 27 -2.54 -17.10 5.29
N VAL A 28 -1.22 -17.34 5.31
CA VAL A 28 -0.35 -16.94 6.42
C VAL A 28 -0.03 -15.45 6.29
N ARG A 29 -0.56 -14.69 7.25
CA ARG A 29 -0.42 -13.23 7.37
C ARG A 29 0.39 -12.97 8.62
N THR A 30 1.57 -12.42 8.44
CA THR A 30 2.51 -12.28 9.56
C THR A 30 3.40 -11.07 9.37
N TYR A 31 4.16 -10.74 10.41
CA TYR A 31 5.26 -9.79 10.34
C TYR A 31 6.56 -10.57 10.39
N VAL A 32 7.44 -10.31 9.44
CA VAL A 32 8.72 -11.01 9.34
C VAL A 32 9.86 -10.05 9.60
N ASP A 33 10.82 -10.48 10.42
CA ASP A 33 12.13 -9.84 10.48
C ASP A 33 12.85 -10.05 9.14
N VAL A 34 13.01 -8.99 8.36
CA VAL A 34 13.61 -9.05 7.02
C VAL A 34 15.06 -9.51 7.08
N ASP A 35 15.78 -9.24 8.16
CA ASP A 35 17.18 -9.62 8.30
C ASP A 35 17.35 -11.13 8.50
N GLN A 36 16.35 -11.79 9.07
CA GLN A 36 16.32 -13.24 9.24
C GLN A 36 15.84 -13.98 7.99
N LEU A 37 15.33 -13.28 6.98
CA LEU A 37 14.85 -13.93 5.77
C LEU A 37 16.02 -14.52 4.95
N PRO A 38 15.87 -15.73 4.38
CA PRO A 38 16.86 -16.37 3.51
C PRO A 38 16.84 -15.75 2.10
N LEU A 39 17.14 -14.46 2.04
CA LEU A 39 17.15 -13.60 0.87
C LEU A 39 18.51 -12.93 0.72
N SER A 40 18.88 -12.59 -0.50
CA SER A 40 20.02 -11.70 -0.74
C SER A 40 19.75 -10.28 -0.23
N ASP A 41 20.79 -9.51 0.08
CA ASP A 41 20.67 -8.12 0.54
C ASP A 41 19.87 -7.24 -0.43
N THR A 42 19.99 -7.49 -1.73
CA THR A 42 19.23 -6.77 -2.75
C THR A 42 17.73 -7.07 -2.66
N GLN A 43 17.37 -8.32 -2.38
CA GLN A 43 15.97 -8.72 -2.17
C GLN A 43 15.43 -8.15 -0.85
N LYS A 44 16.23 -8.19 0.23
CA LYS A 44 15.87 -7.60 1.53
C LYS A 44 15.59 -6.10 1.41
N ARG A 45 16.47 -5.34 0.74
CA ARG A 45 16.24 -3.90 0.45
C ARG A 45 14.98 -3.65 -0.35
N LEU A 46 14.67 -4.51 -1.33
CA LEU A 46 13.42 -4.38 -2.10
C LEU A 46 12.18 -4.63 -1.24
N VAL A 47 12.23 -5.62 -0.35
CA VAL A 47 11.15 -5.90 0.62
C VAL A 47 10.94 -4.69 1.54
N LEU A 48 12.02 -4.17 2.14
CA LEU A 48 11.94 -2.99 3.02
C LEU A 48 11.41 -1.75 2.28
N ARG A 49 11.81 -1.53 1.02
CA ARG A 49 11.30 -0.40 0.24
C ARG A 49 9.79 -0.46 0.02
N ILE A 50 9.22 -1.66 -0.15
CA ILE A 50 7.81 -1.83 -0.50
C ILE A 50 6.93 -2.01 0.73
N GLN A 51 7.39 -2.78 1.71
CA GLN A 51 6.62 -3.18 2.88
C GLN A 51 7.00 -2.44 4.16
N GLY A 52 8.15 -1.77 4.16
CA GLY A 52 8.62 -0.98 5.30
C GLY A 52 7.86 0.34 5.47
N PRO A 53 8.09 1.02 6.60
CA PRO A 53 7.51 2.33 6.85
C PRO A 53 7.99 3.36 5.83
N ASP A 54 7.15 4.35 5.55
CA ASP A 54 7.45 5.44 4.60
C ASP A 54 7.57 6.75 5.37
N ALA A 55 8.82 7.14 5.65
CA ALA A 55 9.15 8.35 6.39
C ALA A 55 8.60 9.62 5.71
N LYS A 56 8.44 9.62 4.38
CA LYS A 56 7.84 10.76 3.66
C LYS A 56 6.35 10.87 3.97
N LYS A 57 5.62 9.74 4.02
CA LYS A 57 4.22 9.73 4.46
C LYS A 57 4.10 10.21 5.90
N GLU A 58 4.93 9.71 6.81
CA GLU A 58 4.91 10.11 8.23
C GLU A 58 5.20 11.60 8.41
N ALA A 59 6.27 12.10 7.81
CA ALA A 59 6.63 13.51 7.87
C ALA A 59 5.53 14.41 7.27
N TYR A 60 4.92 13.99 6.16
CA TYR A 60 3.79 14.71 5.58
C TYR A 60 2.60 14.76 6.56
N MET A 61 2.30 13.65 7.23
CA MET A 61 1.19 13.57 8.19
C MET A 61 1.38 14.44 9.43
N ILE A 62 2.62 14.64 9.87
CA ILE A 62 2.96 15.55 10.97
C ILE A 62 2.82 17.02 10.54
N ARG A 63 3.30 17.36 9.34
CA ARG A 63 3.33 18.75 8.85
C ARG A 63 2.00 19.25 8.32
N ARG A 64 1.13 18.36 7.84
CA ARG A 64 -0.09 18.76 7.15
C ARG A 64 -1.18 19.19 8.14
N HIS A 65 -1.76 20.36 7.90
CA HIS A 65 -2.94 20.82 8.64
C HIS A 65 -4.11 19.84 8.45
N LYS A 66 -4.56 19.26 9.56
CA LYS A 66 -5.77 18.43 9.65
C LYS A 66 -6.98 19.34 9.82
N ASP A 67 -8.13 18.98 9.24
CA ASP A 67 -9.33 19.75 9.51
C ASP A 67 -9.83 19.58 10.96
N ARG A 68 -10.93 20.25 11.32
CA ARG A 68 -11.50 20.19 12.68
C ARG A 68 -11.88 18.77 13.13
N ALA A 69 -12.04 17.82 12.20
CA ALA A 69 -12.35 16.42 12.47
C ALA A 69 -11.10 15.52 12.40
N GLY A 70 -9.89 16.10 12.33
CA GLY A 70 -8.64 15.35 12.26
C GLY A 70 -8.32 14.77 10.88
N ARG A 71 -9.10 15.11 9.83
CA ARG A 71 -8.98 14.50 8.49
C ARG A 71 -7.90 15.18 7.66
N VAL A 72 -7.27 14.40 6.77
CA VAL A 72 -6.34 14.92 5.76
C VAL A 72 -6.95 14.78 4.37
N LEU A 73 -7.80 15.75 4.05
CA LEU A 73 -8.56 15.78 2.81
C LEU A 73 -7.71 16.28 1.64
N VAL A 74 -7.69 15.49 0.57
CA VAL A 74 -7.06 15.82 -0.71
C VAL A 74 -8.13 15.82 -1.80
N THR A 75 -8.19 16.90 -2.58
CA THR A 75 -9.11 16.99 -3.71
C THR A 75 -8.65 16.08 -4.85
N ILE A 76 -9.58 15.26 -5.33
CA ILE A 76 -9.43 14.42 -6.52
C ILE A 76 -9.61 15.31 -7.76
N LYS A 77 -8.69 15.19 -8.73
CA LYS A 77 -8.67 16.06 -9.92
C LYS A 77 -8.82 15.29 -11.23
N ASP A 78 -8.07 14.21 -11.40
CA ASP A 78 -7.91 13.55 -12.70
C ASP A 78 -8.57 12.16 -12.74
N ILE A 79 -9.64 11.95 -11.96
CA ILE A 79 -10.42 10.70 -11.94
C ILE A 79 -11.83 11.00 -12.41
N LYS A 80 -12.18 10.47 -13.58
CA LYS A 80 -13.49 10.69 -14.22
C LYS A 80 -14.65 10.30 -13.30
N GLY A 81 -15.60 11.20 -13.09
CA GLY A 81 -16.77 11.02 -12.25
C GLY A 81 -16.53 11.26 -10.75
N LEU A 82 -15.31 11.62 -10.35
CA LEU A 82 -14.93 11.96 -8.98
C LEU A 82 -14.15 13.28 -8.91
N GLU A 83 -14.19 14.08 -9.98
CA GLU A 83 -13.56 15.38 -10.01
C GLU A 83 -14.13 16.25 -8.88
N GLU A 84 -13.24 16.93 -8.15
CA GLU A 84 -13.56 17.82 -7.03
C GLU A 84 -14.08 17.15 -5.75
N CYS A 85 -14.38 15.85 -5.78
CA CYS A 85 -14.52 15.05 -4.57
C CYS A 85 -13.23 15.11 -3.74
N ALA A 86 -13.32 14.80 -2.45
CA ALA A 86 -12.15 14.75 -1.57
C ALA A 86 -11.92 13.34 -1.04
N VAL A 87 -10.67 12.92 -0.92
CA VAL A 87 -10.30 11.69 -0.21
C VAL A 87 -9.54 12.02 1.06
N ASP A 88 -9.92 11.43 2.17
CA ASP A 88 -9.15 11.44 3.41
C ASP A 88 -8.07 10.37 3.35
N LEU A 89 -6.82 10.82 3.32
CA LEU A 89 -5.65 9.96 3.21
C LEU A 89 -5.52 8.96 4.38
N LEU A 90 -6.00 9.34 5.57
CA LEU A 90 -5.85 8.51 6.78
C LEU A 90 -6.89 7.41 6.92
N SER A 91 -8.12 7.67 6.47
CA SER A 91 -9.23 6.74 6.64
C SER A 91 -9.61 6.00 5.37
N GLY A 92 -9.13 6.44 4.20
CA GLY A 92 -9.62 5.96 2.92
C GLY A 92 -11.08 6.36 2.67
N LYS A 93 -11.61 7.37 3.36
CA LYS A 93 -12.96 7.88 3.11
C LYS A 93 -12.96 8.85 1.93
N VAL A 94 -13.91 8.67 1.01
CA VAL A 94 -14.16 9.63 -0.06
C VAL A 94 -15.38 10.45 0.31
N TYR A 95 -15.32 11.75 0.08
CA TYR A 95 -16.37 12.70 0.32
C TYR A 95 -16.79 13.36 -0.99
N ASP A 96 -18.04 13.75 -1.05
CA ASP A 96 -18.59 14.56 -2.13
C ASP A 96 -17.87 15.90 -2.29
N LYS A 97 -18.25 16.65 -3.33
CA LYS A 97 -17.67 17.97 -3.63
C LYS A 97 -17.84 18.97 -2.48
N THR A 98 -18.90 18.82 -1.68
CA THR A 98 -19.16 19.67 -0.51
C THR A 98 -18.28 19.29 0.70
N ARG A 99 -17.64 18.11 0.65
CA ARG A 99 -16.82 17.52 1.72
C ARG A 99 -17.60 17.19 3.00
N ARG A 100 -18.93 17.16 2.91
CA ARG A 100 -19.83 16.90 4.04
C ARG A 100 -20.30 15.46 4.06
N HIS A 101 -20.50 14.86 2.89
CA HIS A 101 -21.11 13.53 2.79
C HIS A 101 -20.09 12.51 2.32
N GLU A 102 -19.94 11.43 3.08
CA GLU A 102 -19.11 10.29 2.69
C GLU A 102 -19.78 9.54 1.53
N ILE A 103 -19.05 9.32 0.45
CA ILE A 103 -19.42 8.41 -0.62
C ILE A 103 -19.01 7.01 -0.19
N ARG A 104 -20.00 6.15 0.06
CA ARG A 104 -19.74 4.78 0.53
C ARG A 104 -19.18 3.91 -0.58
N PRO A 105 -18.09 3.16 -0.33
CA PRO A 105 -17.56 2.24 -1.32
C PRO A 105 -18.47 1.02 -1.48
N ARG A 106 -18.39 0.41 -2.67
CA ARG A 106 -19.00 -0.89 -2.97
C ARG A 106 -17.92 -1.93 -3.23
N TYR A 107 -18.22 -3.20 -3.01
CA TYR A 107 -17.30 -4.28 -3.37
C TYR A 107 -17.24 -4.47 -4.88
N HIS A 108 -16.03 -4.56 -5.41
CA HIS A 108 -15.78 -5.24 -6.67
C HIS A 108 -15.74 -6.75 -6.43
N LEU A 109 -16.40 -7.52 -7.28
CA LEU A 109 -16.45 -8.96 -7.19
C LEU A 109 -15.58 -9.58 -8.29
N THR A 110 -14.63 -10.43 -7.88
CA THR A 110 -13.86 -11.29 -8.77
C THR A 110 -14.31 -12.73 -8.57
N LYS A 111 -14.80 -13.38 -9.62
CA LYS A 111 -15.36 -14.75 -9.55
C LYS A 111 -16.41 -14.91 -8.43
N GLY A 112 -17.28 -13.90 -8.28
CA GLY A 112 -18.35 -13.89 -7.28
C GLY A 112 -17.91 -13.59 -5.85
N LYS A 113 -16.62 -13.36 -5.58
CA LYS A 113 -16.11 -13.04 -4.22
C LYS A 113 -15.65 -11.58 -4.14
N PRO A 114 -15.88 -10.90 -3.00
CA PRO A 114 -15.33 -9.57 -2.77
C PRO A 114 -13.81 -9.56 -2.92
N ASP A 115 -13.30 -8.63 -3.73
CA ASP A 115 -11.88 -8.53 -4.05
C ASP A 115 -11.26 -7.20 -3.61
N TYR A 116 -11.92 -6.07 -3.90
CA TYR A 116 -11.50 -4.75 -3.43
C TYR A 116 -12.66 -3.75 -3.39
N LEU A 117 -12.47 -2.64 -2.68
CA LEU A 117 -13.45 -1.56 -2.59
C LEU A 117 -13.36 -0.60 -3.79
N MET A 118 -14.52 -0.14 -4.26
CA MET A 118 -14.69 0.74 -5.42
C MET A 118 -15.48 1.99 -5.05
N ILE A 119 -15.08 3.13 -5.61
CA ILE A 119 -15.86 4.36 -5.68
C ILE A 119 -15.96 4.74 -7.16
N GLY A 120 -17.18 4.76 -7.71
CA GLY A 120 -17.38 4.98 -9.14
C GLY A 120 -16.63 3.93 -10.00
N PRO A 121 -15.80 4.36 -10.97
CA PRO A 121 -15.04 3.47 -11.83
C PRO A 121 -13.67 3.05 -11.25
N MET A 122 -13.28 3.54 -10.07
CA MET A 122 -11.92 3.43 -9.56
C MET A 122 -11.86 2.67 -8.23
N GLY A 123 -10.82 1.84 -8.07
CA GLY A 123 -10.51 1.18 -6.80
C GLY A 123 -10.13 2.19 -5.74
N LEU A 124 -10.67 2.03 -4.53
CA LEU A 124 -10.46 2.97 -3.42
C LEU A 124 -8.97 3.15 -3.09
N HIS A 125 -8.23 2.04 -2.97
CA HIS A 125 -6.78 2.01 -2.82
C HIS A 125 -6.06 2.87 -3.86
N ARG A 126 -6.51 2.83 -5.11
CA ARG A 126 -5.91 3.59 -6.21
C ARG A 126 -6.22 5.08 -6.10
N ILE A 127 -7.43 5.45 -5.67
CA ILE A 127 -7.79 6.85 -5.40
C ILE A 127 -6.84 7.44 -4.34
N VAL A 128 -6.65 6.72 -3.23
CA VAL A 128 -5.78 7.16 -2.13
C VAL A 128 -4.33 7.26 -2.57
N ALA A 129 -3.81 6.24 -3.28
CA ALA A 129 -2.43 6.26 -3.76
C ALA A 129 -2.15 7.39 -4.77
N LEU A 130 -3.09 7.66 -5.69
CA LEU A 130 -2.98 8.78 -6.63
C LEU A 130 -3.00 10.13 -5.91
N ALA A 131 -3.89 10.29 -4.92
CA ALA A 131 -3.94 11.49 -4.10
C ALA A 131 -2.61 11.72 -3.36
N TRP A 132 -2.00 10.67 -2.80
CA TRP A 132 -0.67 10.73 -2.20
C TRP A 132 0.41 11.16 -3.21
N LEU A 133 0.50 10.52 -4.38
CA LEU A 133 1.50 10.89 -5.40
C LEU A 133 1.40 12.37 -5.79
N ARG A 134 0.18 12.91 -5.87
CA ARG A 134 -0.04 14.33 -6.16
C ARG A 134 0.48 15.24 -5.07
N VAL A 135 0.11 14.99 -3.80
CA VAL A 135 0.48 15.89 -2.69
C VAL A 135 1.92 15.72 -2.20
N SER A 136 2.54 14.57 -2.46
CA SER A 136 3.96 14.32 -2.20
C SER A 136 4.89 14.90 -3.27
N GLY A 137 4.35 15.49 -4.34
CA GLY A 137 5.14 16.09 -5.41
C GLY A 137 5.70 15.09 -6.43
N GLN A 138 5.34 13.81 -6.35
CA GLN A 138 5.72 12.77 -7.31
C GLN A 138 4.90 12.85 -8.61
N LEU A 139 4.89 14.03 -9.24
CA LEU A 139 3.99 14.38 -10.35
C LEU A 139 4.25 13.55 -11.62
N ASP A 140 5.50 13.15 -11.87
CA ASP A 140 5.82 12.32 -13.05
C ASP A 140 5.28 10.90 -12.90
N LEU A 141 5.43 10.29 -11.72
CA LEU A 141 4.82 9.00 -11.42
C LEU A 141 3.30 9.09 -11.42
N TYR A 142 2.73 10.17 -10.87
CA TYR A 142 1.30 10.45 -10.91
C TYR A 142 0.76 10.46 -12.35
N ARG A 143 1.36 11.25 -13.25
CA ARG A 143 0.96 11.35 -14.65
C ARG A 143 1.05 10.00 -15.37
N LYS A 144 2.16 9.29 -15.19
CA LYS A 144 2.36 7.93 -15.76
C LYS A 144 1.33 6.94 -15.24
N ALA A 145 1.00 6.99 -13.96
CA ALA A 145 0.01 6.11 -13.34
C ALA A 145 -1.42 6.40 -13.84
N ILE A 146 -1.79 7.66 -14.05
CA ILE A 146 -3.07 8.02 -14.66
C ILE A 146 -3.14 7.52 -16.11
N ALA A 147 -2.11 7.80 -16.91
CA ALA A 147 -2.09 7.46 -18.33
C ALA A 147 -1.97 5.95 -18.61
N SER A 148 -1.33 5.19 -17.73
CA SER A 148 -1.07 3.76 -17.94
C SER A 148 -1.29 2.94 -16.66
N PRO A 149 -2.54 2.76 -16.20
CA PRO A 149 -2.81 2.10 -14.92
C PRO A 149 -2.26 0.68 -14.79
N ARG A 150 -2.23 -0.08 -15.91
CA ARG A 150 -1.72 -1.46 -15.93
C ARG A 150 -0.18 -1.56 -15.80
N ALA A 151 0.54 -0.49 -16.14
CA ALA A 151 2.00 -0.42 -16.00
C ALA A 151 2.40 0.03 -14.58
N TYR A 152 1.45 0.59 -13.83
CA TYR A 152 1.63 1.14 -12.49
C TYR A 152 0.52 0.62 -11.55
N PRO A 153 0.53 -0.70 -11.24
CA PRO A 153 -0.44 -1.27 -10.30
C PRO A 153 -0.34 -0.60 -8.93
N CYS A 154 -1.46 -0.60 -8.21
CA CYS A 154 -1.49 -0.17 -6.82
C CYS A 154 -1.37 -1.42 -5.94
N HIS A 155 -0.36 -1.42 -5.07
CA HIS A 155 0.02 -2.48 -4.14
C HIS A 155 -0.57 -2.22 -2.77
N HIS A 156 -1.05 -3.26 -2.10
CA HIS A 156 -1.40 -3.23 -0.68
C HIS A 156 -0.26 -3.84 0.13
N ILE A 157 0.27 -3.08 1.08
CA ILE A 157 1.30 -3.52 2.02
C ILE A 157 0.76 -4.69 2.87
N LYS A 158 -0.42 -4.48 3.47
CA LYS A 158 -1.24 -5.49 4.17
C LYS A 158 -2.43 -5.85 3.28
N PRO A 159 -2.30 -6.81 2.35
CA PRO A 159 -3.37 -7.15 1.40
C PRO A 159 -4.62 -7.70 2.09
N TRP A 160 -4.49 -8.27 3.29
CA TRP A 160 -5.62 -8.80 4.06
C TRP A 160 -6.58 -7.73 4.59
N THR A 161 -6.18 -6.46 4.62
CA THR A 161 -7.06 -5.36 5.03
C THR A 161 -7.73 -4.68 3.85
N LYS A 162 -7.51 -5.12 2.59
CA LYS A 162 -7.98 -4.41 1.39
C LYS A 162 -9.51 -4.26 1.27
N LEU A 163 -10.26 -5.14 1.93
CA LEU A 163 -11.72 -5.11 1.98
C LEU A 163 -12.27 -4.19 3.07
N ASP A 164 -11.45 -3.80 4.03
CA ASP A 164 -11.77 -2.75 5.00
C ASP A 164 -11.40 -1.39 4.40
N GLN A 165 -12.32 -0.44 4.49
CA GLN A 165 -12.09 0.93 4.08
C GLN A 165 -10.86 1.54 4.78
N ARG A 166 -10.69 1.28 6.09
CA ARG A 166 -9.51 1.73 6.86
C ARG A 166 -8.22 1.10 6.34
N GLY A 167 -8.30 -0.11 5.78
CA GLY A 167 -7.18 -0.79 5.15
C GLY A 167 -6.77 -0.20 3.79
N ASN A 168 -7.44 0.84 3.30
CA ASN A 168 -7.09 1.54 2.05
C ASN A 168 -6.45 2.91 2.30
N ASN A 169 -5.94 3.17 3.51
CA ASN A 169 -5.24 4.41 3.85
C ASN A 169 -3.85 4.51 3.21
N ILE A 170 -3.25 5.70 3.23
CA ILE A 170 -1.95 5.97 2.58
C ILE A 170 -0.79 5.09 3.06
N PHE A 171 -0.79 4.63 4.31
CA PHE A 171 0.28 3.79 4.85
C PHE A 171 0.17 2.35 4.38
N ASN A 172 -0.97 1.97 3.80
CA ASN A 172 -1.18 0.61 3.33
C ASN A 172 -1.19 0.47 1.81
N VAL A 173 -1.11 1.57 1.06
CA VAL A 173 -1.19 1.55 -0.41
C VAL A 173 -0.03 2.30 -1.06
N GLU A 174 0.46 1.78 -2.17
CA GLU A 174 1.48 2.43 -2.99
C GLU A 174 1.29 2.09 -4.47
N ILE A 175 1.52 3.05 -5.36
CA ILE A 175 1.60 2.77 -6.80
C ILE A 175 3.05 2.47 -7.16
N LEU A 176 3.27 1.28 -7.72
CA LEU A 176 4.60 0.79 -8.07
C LEU A 176 4.71 0.57 -9.58
N PRO A 177 5.87 0.80 -10.21
CA PRO A 177 6.16 0.25 -11.52
C PRO A 177 5.93 -1.27 -11.53
N ARG A 178 5.28 -1.80 -12.57
CA ARG A 178 4.96 -3.23 -12.67
C ARG A 178 6.19 -4.14 -12.53
N THR A 179 7.34 -3.70 -13.01
CA THR A 179 8.61 -4.45 -12.87
C THR A 179 9.04 -4.60 -11.42
N ILE A 180 8.86 -3.56 -10.60
CA ILE A 180 9.14 -3.58 -9.15
C ILE A 180 8.13 -4.49 -8.45
N HIS A 181 6.84 -4.34 -8.76
CA HIS A 181 5.77 -5.20 -8.23
C HIS A 181 6.03 -6.69 -8.49
N GLN A 182 6.36 -7.05 -9.74
CA GLN A 182 6.64 -8.43 -10.12
C GLN A 182 7.86 -9.03 -9.41
N ARG A 183 8.91 -8.23 -9.20
CA ARG A 183 10.09 -8.67 -8.43
C ARG A 183 9.71 -8.95 -6.97
N TYR A 184 8.91 -8.09 -6.36
CA TYR A 184 8.40 -8.32 -5.01
C TYR A 184 7.50 -9.56 -4.94
N GLU A 185 6.57 -9.73 -5.87
CA GLU A 185 5.72 -10.94 -5.94
C GLU A 185 6.53 -12.22 -6.08
N SER A 186 7.63 -12.17 -6.83
CA SER A 186 8.56 -13.30 -6.96
C SER A 186 9.24 -13.63 -5.63
N ILE A 187 9.68 -12.62 -4.86
CA ILE A 187 10.23 -12.81 -3.50
C ILE A 187 9.18 -13.42 -2.58
N ALA A 188 7.96 -12.86 -2.54
CA ALA A 188 6.88 -13.39 -1.72
C ALA A 188 6.55 -14.86 -2.06
N THR A 189 6.58 -15.21 -3.36
CA THR A 189 6.39 -16.59 -3.82
C THR A 189 7.53 -17.51 -3.40
N GLN A 190 8.78 -17.05 -3.49
CA GLN A 190 9.96 -17.79 -3.03
C GLN A 190 9.85 -18.11 -1.54
N LEU A 191 9.50 -17.12 -0.71
CA LEU A 191 9.34 -17.29 0.73
C LEU A 191 8.17 -18.20 1.07
N ALA A 192 7.03 -18.07 0.40
CA ALA A 192 5.88 -18.96 0.58
C ALA A 192 6.24 -20.42 0.26
N ALA A 193 7.03 -20.65 -0.79
CA ALA A 193 7.51 -21.99 -1.13
C ALA A 193 8.47 -22.56 -0.08
N LYS A 194 9.37 -21.73 0.48
CA LYS A 194 10.27 -22.14 1.58
C LYS A 194 9.50 -22.46 2.86
N TYR A 195 8.54 -21.62 3.23
CA TYR A 195 7.66 -21.84 4.37
C TYR A 195 6.89 -23.15 4.24
N LYS A 196 6.27 -23.41 3.08
CA LYS A 196 5.55 -24.66 2.81
C LYS A 196 6.42 -25.92 2.92
N ARG A 197 7.72 -25.81 2.67
CA ARG A 197 8.69 -26.92 2.80
C ARG A 197 9.29 -27.03 4.21
N GLY A 198 8.92 -26.15 5.15
CA GLY A 198 9.53 -26.10 6.49
C GLY A 198 10.95 -25.53 6.51
N GLU A 199 11.43 -24.94 5.41
CA GLU A 199 12.76 -24.32 5.30
C GLU A 199 12.80 -22.88 5.83
N LEU A 200 11.63 -22.34 6.17
CA LEU A 200 11.45 -21.01 6.74
C LEU A 200 10.50 -21.17 7.92
N VAL A 201 11.04 -21.03 9.13
CA VAL A 201 10.24 -20.91 10.34
C VAL A 201 9.95 -19.43 10.54
N ILE A 202 8.69 -19.12 10.77
CA ILE A 202 8.26 -17.77 11.14
C ILE A 202 7.57 -17.96 12.46
N ASP A 203 8.15 -17.39 13.52
CA ASP A 203 7.52 -17.44 14.83
C ASP A 203 6.21 -16.65 14.74
N ASP A 204 5.10 -17.37 14.84
CA ASP A 204 3.73 -16.81 14.86
C ASP A 204 3.43 -16.10 16.20
N GLU A 205 4.43 -15.55 16.90
CA GLU A 205 4.24 -14.76 18.11
C GLU A 205 3.78 -13.33 17.79
N THR A 206 2.65 -13.24 17.09
CA THR A 206 1.62 -12.23 17.38
C THR A 206 0.26 -12.92 17.41
N ASN A 207 0.12 -13.92 18.28
CA ASN A 207 -1.16 -14.27 18.90
C ASN A 207 -1.65 -13.07 19.73
N LEU A 208 -2.08 -11.99 19.06
CA LEU A 208 -3.06 -11.08 19.63
C LEU A 208 -4.37 -11.87 19.70
N LYS A 209 -4.51 -12.64 20.78
CA LYS A 209 -5.82 -13.01 21.31
C LYS A 209 -6.57 -11.68 21.47
N MET A 210 -7.47 -11.40 20.53
CA MET A 210 -8.59 -10.53 20.79
C MET A 210 -9.39 -11.22 21.89
N VAL A 211 -9.07 -10.89 23.14
CA VAL A 211 -10.02 -11.08 24.23
C VAL A 211 -11.11 -10.07 23.94
N ALA A 212 -12.18 -10.55 23.30
CA ALA A 212 -13.42 -9.81 23.25
C ALA A 212 -13.98 -9.81 24.68
N GLU A 213 -14.13 -8.63 25.26
CA GLU A 213 -15.15 -8.38 26.27
C GLU A 213 -16.53 -8.32 25.60
#